data_AF-A0A6A6Z882-F1
#
_entry.id   AF-A0A6A6Z882-F1
#
_cell.length_a   1.000
_cell.length_b   1.000
_cell.length_c   1.000
_cell.angle_alpha   90.00
_cell.angle_beta   90.00
_cell.angle_gamma   90.00
#
_symmetry.space_group_name_H-M   'P 1'
#
loop_
_entity.id
_entity.type
_entity.pdbx_description
1 polymer ?
#
loop_
_entity_poly.entity_id
_entity_poly.type
_entity_poly.pdbx_seq_one_letter_code
_entity_poly.pdbx_strand_id
1 'polypeptide(L)'
;MMSTTCRRTYKHPKLPYPKPTPLPAFEPLQINNYDAPGTPNIPPGLDQHDPVALFRLFFTDEMVEKMVRWTNEYAKDHRPSKGSATSIAATRI
;
A
#
# COMPACT_ATOMS: atom_id res chain seq x y z
N MET A 1 65.10 -8.13 -21.96
CA MET A 1 63.96 -9.08 -21.98
C MET A 1 63.50 -9.29 -20.54
N MET A 2 62.19 -9.35 -20.33
CA MET A 2 61.47 -8.99 -19.11
C MET A 2 61.68 -9.96 -17.93
N SER A 3 61.98 -9.42 -16.75
CA SER A 3 61.84 -10.15 -15.48
C SER A 3 60.48 -9.82 -14.88
N THR A 4 59.53 -10.76 -15.00
CA THR A 4 58.19 -10.62 -14.43
C THR A 4 58.20 -11.15 -13.00
N THR A 5 58.09 -10.26 -12.01
CA THR A 5 57.89 -10.64 -10.61
C THR A 5 56.45 -11.12 -10.38
N CYS A 6 56.28 -12.35 -9.89
CA CYS A 6 54.97 -12.87 -9.48
C CYS A 6 54.43 -12.09 -8.28
N ARG A 7 53.38 -11.27 -8.46
CA ARG A 7 52.58 -10.73 -7.35
C ARG A 7 51.72 -11.86 -6.76
N ARG A 8 52.05 -12.31 -5.55
CA ARG A 8 51.11 -13.07 -4.70
C ARG A 8 49.99 -12.14 -4.27
N THR A 9 48.76 -12.42 -4.69
CA THR A 9 47.56 -11.79 -4.15
C THR A 9 47.12 -12.54 -2.90
N TYR A 10 47.26 -11.92 -1.74
CA TYR A 10 46.74 -12.46 -0.50
C TYR A 10 45.21 -12.31 -0.50
N LYS A 11 44.48 -13.42 -0.61
CA LYS A 11 43.04 -13.41 -0.36
C LYS A 11 42.86 -13.31 1.15
N HIS A 12 42.41 -12.15 1.63
CA HIS A 12 42.02 -12.03 3.03
C HIS A 12 40.88 -13.02 3.31
N PRO A 13 40.98 -13.89 4.34
CA PRO A 13 39.87 -14.73 4.73
C PRO A 13 38.72 -13.81 5.14
N LYS A 14 37.56 -14.00 4.50
CA LYS A 14 36.34 -13.30 4.88
C LYS A 14 36.03 -13.69 6.31
N LEU A 15 35.89 -12.69 7.19
CA LEU A 15 35.43 -12.93 8.54
C LEU A 15 34.07 -13.64 8.48
N PRO A 16 33.83 -14.64 9.36
CA PRO A 16 32.55 -15.32 9.40
C PRO A 16 31.44 -14.29 9.67
N TYR A 17 30.28 -14.49 9.05
CA TYR A 17 29.13 -13.63 9.27
C TYR A 17 28.82 -13.56 10.77
N PRO A 18 28.54 -12.36 11.31
CA PRO A 18 28.12 -12.24 12.70
C PRO A 18 26.87 -13.10 12.91
N LYS A 19 26.79 -13.76 14.07
CA LYS A 19 25.60 -14.53 14.43
C LYS A 19 24.39 -13.59 14.45
N PRO A 20 23.25 -13.98 13.85
CA PRO A 20 22.04 -13.17 13.94
C PRO A 20 21.67 -12.95 15.40
N THR A 21 21.38 -11.71 15.77
CA THR A 21 20.73 -11.40 17.03
C THR A 21 19.36 -12.10 17.07
N PRO A 22 19.04 -12.85 18.14
CA PRO A 22 17.72 -13.46 18.25
C PRO A 22 16.65 -12.36 18.25
N LEU A 23 15.52 -12.63 17.59
CA LEU A 23 14.37 -11.75 17.64
C LEU A 23 13.85 -11.69 19.09
N PRO A 24 13.35 -10.54 19.55
CA PRO A 24 12.68 -10.48 20.85
C PRO A 24 11.47 -11.43 20.86
N ALA A 25 11.09 -11.87 22.05
CA ALA A 25 9.82 -12.59 22.22
C ALA A 25 8.69 -11.70 21.71
N PHE A 26 7.73 -12.29 20.99
CA PHE A 26 6.52 -11.57 20.61
C PHE A 26 5.72 -11.25 21.87
N GLU A 27 5.53 -9.97 22.13
CA GLU A 27 4.59 -9.47 23.12
C GLU A 27 3.53 -8.64 22.41
N PRO A 28 2.22 -8.85 22.69
CA PRO A 28 1.18 -7.97 22.18
C PRO A 28 1.47 -6.51 22.54
N LEU A 29 1.19 -5.60 21.61
CA LEU A 29 1.32 -4.17 21.86
C LEU A 29 0.46 -3.79 23.07
N GLN A 30 1.06 -3.18 24.09
CA GLN A 30 0.31 -2.67 25.23
C GLN A 30 -0.53 -1.48 24.78
N ILE A 31 -1.84 -1.67 24.67
CA ILE A 31 -2.80 -0.61 24.37
C ILE A 31 -3.33 -0.06 25.70
N ASN A 32 -2.78 1.07 26.12
CA ASN A 32 -3.24 1.80 27.32
C ASN A 32 -4.50 2.62 26.99
N ASN A 33 -5.64 1.96 26.79
CA ASN A 33 -6.93 2.66 26.65
C ASN A 33 -7.45 3.03 28.05
N TYR A 34 -7.58 4.33 28.30
CA TYR A 34 -7.98 4.89 29.60
C TYR A 34 -9.42 4.52 30.02
N ASP A 35 -10.33 4.34 29.04
CA ASP A 35 -11.77 4.23 29.32
C ASP A 35 -12.36 2.81 29.21
N ALA A 36 -11.71 1.91 28.47
CA ALA A 36 -11.95 0.46 28.47
C ALA A 36 -11.03 -0.22 27.43
N PRO A 37 -10.39 -1.35 27.74
CA PRO A 37 -9.66 -2.11 26.73
C PRO A 37 -10.63 -2.59 25.64
N GLY A 38 -10.31 -2.28 24.38
CA GLY A 38 -11.07 -2.74 23.20
C GLY A 38 -12.18 -1.82 22.69
N THR A 39 -12.53 -0.74 23.40
CA THR A 39 -13.52 0.22 22.90
C THR A 39 -12.85 1.28 22.00
N PRO A 40 -13.37 1.53 20.78
CA PRO A 40 -12.88 2.61 19.94
C PRO A 40 -13.08 3.98 20.60
N ASN A 41 -12.04 4.82 20.59
CA ASN A 41 -12.17 6.22 20.99
C ASN A 41 -12.77 7.02 19.82
N ILE A 42 -14.08 7.22 19.84
CA ILE A 42 -14.82 7.96 18.81
C ILE A 42 -15.26 9.35 19.31
N PRO A 43 -15.43 10.33 18.41
CA PRO A 43 -15.93 11.64 18.77
C PRO A 43 -17.28 11.59 19.51
N PRO A 44 -17.50 12.49 20.48
CA PRO A 44 -18.74 12.52 21.24
C PRO A 44 -19.93 12.81 20.31
N GLY A 45 -21.02 12.07 20.48
CA GLY A 45 -22.24 12.20 19.66
C GLY A 45 -22.23 11.43 18.35
N LEU A 46 -21.15 10.71 18.02
CA LEU A 46 -21.11 9.76 16.91
C LEU A 46 -21.68 8.40 17.33
N ASP A 47 -22.59 7.83 16.55
CA ASP A 47 -23.07 6.47 16.78
C ASP A 47 -22.02 5.45 16.32
N GLN A 48 -21.49 4.67 17.27
CA GLN A 48 -20.54 3.58 16.99
C GLN A 48 -21.15 2.42 16.21
N HIS A 49 -22.49 2.32 16.17
CA HIS A 49 -23.21 1.28 15.45
C HIS A 49 -23.61 1.72 14.04
N ASP A 50 -23.40 2.98 13.67
CA ASP A 50 -23.61 3.48 12.32
C ASP A 50 -22.31 3.31 11.49
N PRO A 51 -22.26 2.31 10.57
CA PRO A 51 -21.08 2.10 9.74
C PRO A 51 -20.78 3.27 8.81
N VAL A 52 -21.80 4.05 8.42
CA VAL A 52 -21.62 5.22 7.55
C VAL A 52 -20.99 6.36 8.33
N ALA A 53 -21.43 6.59 9.56
CA ALA A 53 -20.85 7.60 10.44
C ALA A 53 -19.37 7.30 10.73
N LEU A 54 -19.03 6.03 11.01
CA LEU A 54 -17.64 5.59 11.17
C LEU A 54 -16.81 5.79 9.89
N PHE A 55 -17.35 5.45 8.73
CA PHE A 55 -16.67 5.64 7.45
C PHE A 55 -16.33 7.13 7.20
N ARG A 56 -17.27 8.02 7.51
CA ARG A 56 -17.10 9.49 7.34
C ARG A 56 -16.02 10.10 8.24
N LEU A 57 -15.57 9.41 9.30
CA LEU A 57 -14.41 9.85 10.10
C LEU A 57 -13.12 9.88 9.27
N PHE A 58 -12.97 8.95 8.32
CA PHE A 58 -11.78 8.82 7.50
C PHE A 58 -11.96 9.43 6.12
N PHE A 59 -13.19 9.42 5.61
CA PHE A 59 -13.53 9.92 4.28
C PHE A 59 -14.42 11.15 4.39
N THR A 60 -13.78 12.33 4.44
CA THR A 60 -14.51 13.60 4.44
C THR A 60 -15.20 13.84 3.10
N ASP A 61 -16.28 14.61 3.13
CA ASP A 61 -17.03 15.00 1.93
C ASP A 61 -16.12 15.69 0.91
N GLU A 62 -15.16 16.52 1.35
CA GLU A 62 -14.19 17.17 0.49
C GLU A 62 -13.28 16.16 -0.24
N MET A 63 -12.84 15.11 0.44
CA MET A 63 -12.00 14.07 -0.17
C MET A 63 -12.80 13.27 -1.20
N VAL A 64 -14.04 12.90 -0.87
CA VAL A 64 -14.95 12.21 -1.78
C VAL A 64 -15.26 13.07 -3.00
N GLU A 65 -15.52 14.36 -2.80
CA GLU A 65 -15.78 15.31 -3.88
C GLU A 65 -14.56 15.43 -4.82
N LYS A 66 -13.34 15.52 -4.27
CA LYS A 66 -12.12 15.52 -5.09
C LYS A 66 -12.01 14.24 -5.92
N MET A 67 -12.21 13.06 -5.32
CA MET A 67 -12.18 11.78 -6.04
C MET A 67 -13.20 11.76 -7.19
N VAL A 68 -14.42 12.21 -6.93
CA VAL A 68 -15.48 12.29 -7.94
C VAL A 68 -15.09 13.23 -9.07
N ARG A 69 -14.58 14.43 -8.76
CA ARG A 69 -14.15 15.40 -9.77
C ARG A 69 -13.08 14.82 -10.69
N TRP A 70 -11.99 14.29 -10.12
CA TRP A 70 -10.90 13.70 -10.90
C TRP A 70 -11.35 12.50 -11.73
N THR A 71 -12.19 11.63 -11.16
CA THR A 71 -12.74 10.47 -11.88
C THR A 71 -13.57 10.92 -13.09
N ASN A 72 -14.41 11.94 -12.91
CA ASN A 72 -15.22 12.48 -13.99
C ASN A 72 -14.40 13.21 -15.06
N GLU A 73 -13.37 13.96 -14.68
CA GLU A 73 -12.45 14.59 -15.63
C GLU A 73 -11.71 13.55 -16.46
N TYR A 74 -11.13 12.54 -15.82
CA TYR A 74 -10.45 11.45 -16.51
C TYR A 74 -11.41 10.71 -17.48
N ALA A 75 -12.64 10.45 -17.03
CA ALA A 75 -13.65 9.80 -17.85
C ALA A 75 -14.06 10.63 -19.07
N LYS A 76 -13.99 11.97 -19.04
CA LYS A 76 -14.29 12.79 -20.23
C LYS A 76 -13.29 12.52 -21.35
N ASP A 77 -12.00 12.43 -21.00
CA ASP A 77 -10.92 12.24 -21.96
C ASP A 77 -10.84 10.81 -22.51
N HIS A 78 -11.27 9.83 -21.70
CA HIS A 78 -11.13 8.40 -22.01
C HIS A 78 -12.46 7.70 -22.33
N ARG A 79 -13.56 8.45 -22.45
CA ARG A 79 -14.82 7.87 -22.93
C ARG A 79 -14.59 7.35 -24.36
N PRO A 80 -14.86 6.07 -24.63
CA PRO A 80 -14.78 5.58 -25.99
C PRO A 80 -15.75 6.38 -26.85
N SER A 81 -15.23 6.92 -27.96
CA SER A 81 -16.05 7.48 -29.02
C SER A 81 -17.15 6.46 -29.36
N LYS A 82 -18.40 6.90 -29.37
CA LYS A 82 -19.57 6.07 -29.71
C LYS A 82 -19.56 5.53 -31.16
N GLY A 83 -18.41 5.57 -31.86
CA GLY A 83 -18.28 5.32 -33.29
C GLY A 83 -17.30 4.21 -33.71
N SER A 84 -16.72 3.41 -32.82
CA SER A 84 -15.86 2.28 -33.24
C SER A 84 -16.32 0.92 -32.72
N ALA A 85 -17.63 0.71 -32.61
CA ALA A 85 -18.19 -0.64 -32.62
C ALA A 85 -18.08 -1.17 -34.06
N THR A 86 -16.90 -1.68 -34.40
CA THR A 86 -16.65 -2.49 -35.59
C THR A 86 -17.71 -3.60 -35.64
N SER A 87 -18.56 -3.50 -36.64
CA SER A 87 -19.48 -4.55 -37.09
C SER A 87 -18.74 -5.87 -37.20
N ILE A 88 -18.89 -6.75 -36.21
CA ILE A 88 -18.58 -8.16 -36.36
C ILE A 88 -19.75 -8.75 -37.15
N ALA A 89 -19.56 -8.84 -38.46
CA ALA A 89 -20.45 -9.53 -39.37
C ALA A 89 -20.68 -10.96 -38.86
N ALA A 90 -21.92 -11.25 -38.47
CA ALA A 90 -22.39 -12.59 -38.17
C ALA A 90 -22.29 -13.45 -39.44
N THR A 91 -21.23 -14.24 -39.55
CA THR A 91 -21.16 -15.34 -40.52
C THR A 91 -22.02 -16.48 -39.97
N ARG A 92 -23.22 -16.59 -40.54
CA ARG A 92 -24.16 -17.69 -40.31
C ARG A 92 -23.62 -18.94 -41.02
N ILE A 93 -23.37 -20.01 -40.27
CA ILE A 93 -23.21 -21.39 -40.79
C ILE A 93 -24.60 -21.94 -41.06
#